data_AF-A0A640UZ97-F1
#
_entry.id   AF-A0A640UZ97-F1
#
_cell.length_a   1.000
_cell.length_b   1.000
_cell.length_c   1.000
_cell.angle_alpha   90.00
_cell.angle_beta   90.00
_cell.angle_gamma   90.00
#
_symmetry.space_group_name_H-M   'P 1'
#
loop_
_entity.id
_entity.type
_entity.pdbx_description
1 polymer ?
#
loop_
_entity_poly.entity_id
_entity_poly.type
_entity_poly.pdbx_seq_one_letter_code
_entity_poly.pdbx_strand_id
1 'polypeptide(L)'
;MPRGAARIPVLALAVALLTAGCTEKGHSDKASGFKDKASACVKALRIVDLVPDPKKAEDYEKKGKELRELSKSVRDRDAAKAIRQVAHQYGMARAEAARDFGRVAVWVKSTVTNVKTLKKVCS
;
A
#
# COMPACT_ATOMS: atom_id res chain seq x y z
N MET A 1 8.40 62.09 -24.68
CA MET A 1 7.06 61.48 -24.88
C MET A 1 7.15 60.52 -26.07
N PRO A 2 6.40 59.41 -26.14
CA PRO A 2 6.54 58.22 -25.28
C PRO A 2 6.49 56.89 -26.09
N ARG A 3 6.48 55.75 -25.38
CA ARG A 3 5.98 54.40 -25.79
C ARG A 3 7.01 53.54 -26.59
N GLY A 4 7.24 52.26 -26.31
CA GLY A 4 6.44 51.31 -25.55
C GLY A 4 7.30 50.27 -24.84
N ALA A 5 6.92 50.00 -23.59
CA ALA A 5 7.27 48.78 -22.90
C ALA A 5 6.49 47.63 -23.53
N ALA A 6 7.15 46.78 -24.33
CA ALA A 6 6.62 45.47 -24.65
C ALA A 6 7.08 44.51 -23.54
N ARG A 7 6.34 44.53 -22.43
CA ARG A 7 6.38 43.45 -21.44
C ARG A 7 5.78 42.23 -22.11
N ILE A 8 6.62 41.31 -22.59
CA ILE A 8 6.19 40.00 -23.05
C ILE A 8 5.79 39.21 -21.80
N PRO A 9 4.51 38.86 -21.60
CA PRO A 9 4.16 37.93 -20.56
C PRO A 9 4.66 36.56 -21.02
N VAL A 10 5.71 36.04 -20.38
CA VAL A 10 6.10 34.63 -20.51
C VAL A 10 5.02 33.81 -19.81
N LEU A 11 3.91 33.63 -20.51
CA LEU A 11 2.87 32.68 -20.18
C LEU A 11 3.25 31.37 -20.87
N ALA A 12 3.99 30.51 -20.18
CA ALA A 12 4.07 29.09 -20.55
C ALA A 12 4.67 28.23 -19.43
N LEU A 13 3.77 27.55 -18.73
CA LEU A 13 3.84 26.10 -18.58
C LEU A 13 5.09 25.53 -17.85
N ALA A 14 5.10 25.63 -16.52
CA ALA A 14 5.92 24.77 -15.67
C ALA A 14 5.04 24.05 -14.62
N VAL A 15 3.97 23.41 -15.08
CA VAL A 15 3.26 22.39 -14.30
C VAL A 15 3.20 21.13 -15.17
N ALA A 16 4.36 20.52 -15.35
CA ALA A 16 4.47 19.19 -15.93
C ALA A 16 5.43 18.36 -15.06
N LEU A 17 4.81 17.50 -14.27
CA LEU A 17 5.25 16.13 -13.99
C LEU A 17 6.36 15.96 -12.95
N LEU A 18 5.90 15.77 -11.71
CA LEU A 18 6.54 15.02 -10.63
C LEU A 18 6.77 13.52 -10.99
N THR A 19 7.24 13.20 -12.19
CA THR A 19 7.54 11.81 -12.61
C THR A 19 9.00 11.40 -12.39
N ALA A 20 9.70 12.04 -11.47
CA ALA A 20 11.02 11.58 -10.99
C ALA A 20 10.90 10.38 -10.01
N GLY A 21 9.99 9.45 -10.28
CA GLY A 21 9.79 8.22 -9.51
C GLY A 21 9.47 6.99 -10.37
N CYS A 22 9.60 7.09 -11.69
CA CYS A 22 9.35 6.00 -12.64
C CYS A 22 10.40 5.97 -13.75
N THR A 23 11.69 5.97 -13.44
CA THR A 23 12.70 5.34 -14.32
C THR A 23 14.00 5.13 -13.55
N GLU A 24 14.16 3.94 -12.98
CA GLU A 24 15.48 3.43 -12.65
C GLU A 24 15.69 2.17 -13.48
N LYS A 25 16.09 2.39 -14.72
CA LYS A 25 16.63 1.38 -15.63
C LYS A 25 18.08 1.10 -15.18
N GLY A 26 18.22 0.34 -14.10
CA GLY A 26 19.47 -0.22 -13.62
C GLY A 26 19.59 -1.68 -14.07
N HIS A 27 20.37 -1.90 -15.12
CA HIS A 27 20.64 -3.20 -15.71
C HIS A 27 21.55 -4.02 -14.78
N SER A 28 21.09 -5.20 -14.34
CA SER A 28 21.94 -6.30 -13.90
C SER A 28 21.14 -7.60 -14.02
N ASP A 29 21.38 -8.31 -15.11
CA ASP A 29 20.97 -9.69 -15.35
C ASP A 29 21.47 -10.60 -14.21
N LYS A 30 20.61 -10.78 -13.19
CA LYS A 30 20.47 -11.92 -12.26
C LYS A 30 19.60 -11.48 -11.08
N ALA A 31 18.29 -11.77 -11.08
CA ALA A 31 17.49 -11.97 -9.85
C ALA A 31 15.99 -12.16 -10.15
N SER A 32 15.54 -13.40 -10.09
CA SER A 32 14.16 -13.82 -10.28
C SER A 32 13.20 -13.24 -9.23
N GLY A 33 12.16 -12.51 -9.65
CA GLY A 33 10.85 -12.51 -8.97
C GLY A 33 10.52 -11.49 -7.88
N PHE A 34 11.46 -10.65 -7.41
CA PHE A 34 11.17 -9.68 -6.34
C PHE A 34 10.60 -8.34 -6.86
N LYS A 35 9.64 -7.78 -6.13
CA LYS A 35 8.97 -6.50 -6.34
C LYS A 35 9.59 -5.43 -5.45
N ASP A 36 9.69 -4.23 -6.00
CA ASP A 36 10.08 -3.04 -5.26
C ASP A 36 8.97 -2.53 -4.33
N LYS A 37 9.38 -1.74 -3.34
CA LYS A 37 8.52 -1.20 -2.27
C LYS A 37 7.27 -0.53 -2.83
N ALA A 38 7.43 0.39 -3.79
CA ALA A 38 6.33 1.15 -4.38
C ALA A 38 5.28 0.24 -5.04
N SER A 39 5.72 -0.71 -5.88
CA SER A 39 4.83 -1.67 -6.55
C SER A 39 4.10 -2.56 -5.53
N ALA A 40 4.82 -3.04 -4.52
CA ALA A 40 4.24 -3.85 -3.45
C ALA A 40 3.20 -3.07 -2.64
N CYS A 41 3.49 -1.83 -2.29
CA CYS A 41 2.59 -0.94 -1.57
C CYS A 41 1.31 -0.65 -2.35
N VAL A 42 1.41 -0.33 -3.65
CA VAL A 42 0.22 -0.15 -4.51
C VAL A 42 -0.64 -1.41 -4.53
N LYS A 43 -0.02 -2.59 -4.66
CA LYS A 43 -0.77 -3.86 -4.64
C LYS A 43 -1.42 -4.13 -3.29
N ALA A 44 -0.66 -3.99 -2.20
CA ALA A 44 -1.15 -4.23 -0.84
C ALA A 44 -2.32 -3.29 -0.50
N LEU A 45 -2.20 -2.00 -0.82
CA LEU A 45 -3.23 -1.00 -0.55
C LEU A 45 -4.52 -1.21 -1.37
N ARG A 46 -4.46 -1.94 -2.48
CA ARG A 46 -5.66 -2.37 -3.24
C ARG A 46 -6.35 -3.60 -2.64
N ILE A 47 -5.63 -4.41 -1.86
CA ILE A 47 -6.18 -5.62 -1.24
C ILE A 47 -6.85 -5.28 0.10
N VAL A 48 -6.24 -4.39 0.89
CA VAL A 48 -6.69 -4.09 2.25
C VAL A 48 -7.94 -3.22 2.29
N ASP A 49 -8.87 -3.58 3.16
CA ASP A 49 -9.96 -2.72 3.61
C ASP A 49 -9.47 -1.85 4.77
N LEU A 50 -9.80 -0.56 4.73
CA LEU A 50 -9.39 0.40 5.76
C LEU A 50 -10.03 0.12 7.12
N VAL A 51 -11.26 -0.38 7.09
CA VAL A 51 -12.02 -0.83 8.25
C VAL A 51 -12.63 -2.18 7.87
N PRO A 52 -12.17 -3.30 8.45
CA PRO A 52 -12.67 -4.60 8.08
C PRO A 52 -14.06 -4.87 8.66
N ASP A 53 -14.92 -5.53 7.88
CA ASP A 53 -16.28 -5.93 8.27
C ASP A 53 -16.29 -7.42 8.65
N PRO A 54 -16.57 -7.80 9.92
CA PRO A 54 -16.57 -9.20 10.35
C PRO A 54 -17.52 -10.11 9.56
N LYS A 55 -18.54 -9.55 8.89
CA LYS A 55 -19.43 -10.32 8.01
C LYS A 55 -18.73 -10.83 6.74
N LYS A 56 -17.57 -10.28 6.38
CA LYS A 56 -16.75 -10.66 5.22
C LYS A 56 -15.54 -11.53 5.59
N ALA A 57 -15.63 -12.27 6.70
CA ALA A 57 -14.52 -13.08 7.21
C ALA A 57 -13.93 -14.05 6.17
N GLU A 58 -14.78 -14.58 5.27
CA GLU A 58 -14.35 -15.48 4.19
C GLU A 58 -13.46 -14.77 3.16
N ASP A 59 -13.81 -13.53 2.78
CA ASP A 59 -13.01 -12.71 1.88
C ASP A 59 -11.64 -12.41 2.47
N TYR A 60 -11.57 -12.21 3.79
CA TYR A 60 -10.31 -11.93 4.48
C TYR A 60 -9.34 -13.09 4.46
N GLU A 61 -9.81 -14.34 4.48
CA GLU A 61 -8.91 -15.47 4.33
C GLU A 61 -8.17 -15.41 2.97
N LYS A 62 -8.90 -15.12 1.89
CA LYS A 62 -8.33 -14.98 0.54
C LYS A 62 -7.39 -13.78 0.47
N LYS A 63 -7.82 -12.60 0.92
CA LYS A 63 -6.98 -11.39 0.96
C LYS A 63 -5.71 -11.60 1.79
N GLY A 64 -5.82 -12.32 2.91
CA GLY A 64 -4.69 -12.69 3.77
C GLY A 64 -3.67 -13.57 3.05
N LYS A 65 -4.13 -14.56 2.26
CA LYS A 65 -3.25 -15.38 1.41
C LYS A 65 -2.55 -14.53 0.35
N GLU A 66 -3.28 -13.66 -0.35
CA GLU A 66 -2.71 -12.76 -1.37
C GLU A 66 -1.64 -11.82 -0.78
N LEU A 67 -1.91 -11.20 0.38
CA LEU A 67 -0.93 -10.36 1.08
C LEU A 67 0.28 -11.17 1.55
N ARG A 68 0.08 -12.39 2.04
CA ARG A 68 1.18 -13.25 2.47
C ARG A 68 2.10 -13.61 1.31
N GLU A 69 1.55 -14.00 0.17
CA GLU A 69 2.33 -14.26 -1.04
C GLU A 69 3.02 -13.00 -1.55
N LEU A 70 2.32 -11.86 -1.57
CA LEU A 70 2.91 -10.57 -1.91
C LEU A 70 4.14 -10.30 -1.05
N SER A 71 4.04 -10.47 0.28
CA SER A 71 5.13 -10.21 1.24
C SER A 71 6.40 -11.04 1.00
N LYS A 72 6.27 -12.26 0.44
CA LYS A 72 7.42 -13.11 0.10
C LYS A 72 8.18 -12.57 -1.10
N SER A 73 7.47 -11.88 -1.99
CA SER A 73 8.02 -11.28 -3.20
C SER A 73 8.48 -9.83 -3.02
N VAL A 74 8.54 -9.27 -1.81
CA VAL A 74 8.98 -7.86 -1.62
C VAL A 74 10.43 -7.80 -1.16
N ARG A 75 11.24 -6.97 -1.82
CA ARG A 75 12.66 -6.76 -1.47
C ARG A 75 12.83 -5.90 -0.22
N ASP A 76 12.02 -4.87 -0.07
CA ASP A 76 11.99 -3.98 1.09
C ASP A 76 11.47 -4.73 2.34
N ARG A 77 12.31 -4.83 3.37
CA ARG A 77 12.02 -5.62 4.58
C ARG A 77 10.87 -5.05 5.40
N ASP A 78 10.75 -3.73 5.47
CA ASP A 78 9.72 -3.07 6.28
C ASP A 78 8.35 -3.19 5.62
N ALA A 79 8.28 -3.00 4.31
CA ALA A 79 7.07 -3.25 3.53
C ALA A 79 6.68 -4.73 3.59
N ALA A 80 7.62 -5.66 3.41
CA ALA A 80 7.36 -7.08 3.56
C ALA A 80 6.78 -7.43 4.95
N LYS A 81 7.36 -6.85 6.01
CA LYS A 81 6.90 -7.05 7.39
C LYS A 81 5.50 -6.47 7.62
N ALA A 82 5.26 -5.23 7.19
CA ALA A 82 3.96 -4.57 7.35
C ALA A 82 2.84 -5.31 6.58
N ILE A 83 3.11 -5.72 5.34
CA ILE A 83 2.19 -6.52 4.53
C ILE A 83 1.87 -7.86 5.23
N ARG A 84 2.89 -8.53 5.78
CA ARG A 84 2.71 -9.81 6.51
C ARG A 84 1.90 -9.65 7.79
N GLN A 85 2.05 -8.53 8.51
CA GLN A 85 1.26 -8.25 9.71
C GLN A 85 -0.23 -8.11 9.39
N VAL A 86 -0.57 -7.38 8.32
CA VAL A 86 -1.98 -7.30 7.86
C VAL A 86 -2.48 -8.66 7.38
N ALA A 87 -1.67 -9.40 6.61
CA ALA A 87 -2.00 -10.76 6.17
C ALA A 87 -2.35 -11.69 7.34
N HIS A 88 -1.58 -11.61 8.43
CA HIS A 88 -1.83 -12.39 9.63
C HIS A 88 -3.18 -12.04 10.28
N GLN A 89 -3.50 -10.74 10.43
CA GLN A 89 -4.80 -10.32 10.99
C GLN A 89 -5.98 -10.81 10.16
N TYR A 90 -5.86 -10.76 8.83
CA TYR A 90 -6.89 -11.25 7.92
C TYR A 90 -7.05 -12.78 8.00
N GLY A 91 -5.97 -13.54 8.21
CA GLY A 91 -6.04 -14.97 8.47
C GLY A 91 -6.76 -15.33 9.78
N MET A 92 -6.82 -14.42 10.75
CA MET A 92 -7.53 -14.60 12.02
C MET A 92 -9.02 -14.24 11.93
N ALA A 93 -9.49 -13.64 10.82
CA ALA A 93 -10.82 -13.07 10.72
C ALA A 93 -11.94 -14.08 10.98
N ARG A 94 -11.88 -15.28 10.39
CA ARG A 94 -12.89 -16.33 10.62
C ARG A 94 -12.92 -16.80 12.07
N ALA A 95 -11.75 -17.00 12.68
CA ALA A 95 -11.66 -17.43 14.07
C ALA A 95 -12.25 -16.39 15.02
N GLU A 96 -12.02 -15.11 14.78
CA GLU A 96 -12.56 -14.05 15.64
C GLU A 96 -14.03 -13.72 15.32
N ALA A 97 -14.48 -13.85 14.08
CA ALA A 97 -15.89 -13.68 13.70
C ALA A 97 -16.81 -14.75 14.33
N ALA A 98 -16.28 -15.93 14.67
CA ALA A 98 -16.99 -16.97 15.39
C ALA A 98 -17.04 -16.74 16.92
N ARG A 99 -16.36 -15.70 17.44
CA ARG A 99 -16.35 -15.34 18.87
C ARG A 99 -17.35 -14.23 19.19
N ASP A 100 -17.45 -13.89 20.48
CA ASP A 100 -18.29 -12.79 20.97
C ASP A 100 -17.91 -11.41 20.40
N PHE A 101 -18.82 -10.44 20.58
CA PHE A 101 -18.68 -9.07 20.10
C PHE A 101 -17.43 -8.34 20.63
N GLY A 102 -16.99 -8.64 21.86
CA GLY A 102 -15.81 -7.99 22.46
C GLY A 102 -14.52 -8.37 21.75
N ARG A 103 -14.38 -9.65 21.41
CA ARG A 103 -13.23 -10.19 20.66
C ARG A 103 -13.19 -9.66 19.23
N VAL A 104 -14.33 -9.58 18.56
CA VAL A 104 -14.45 -9.01 17.22
C VAL A 104 -14.00 -7.55 17.20
N ALA A 105 -14.42 -6.73 18.17
CA ALA A 105 -14.02 -5.33 18.26
C ALA A 105 -12.49 -5.16 18.45
N VAL A 106 -11.87 -6.00 19.29
CA VAL A 106 -10.42 -6.02 19.49
C VAL A 106 -9.69 -6.39 18.20
N TRP A 107 -10.18 -7.40 17.47
CA TRP A 107 -9.62 -7.80 16.17
C TRP A 107 -9.72 -6.68 15.13
N VAL A 108 -10.87 -6.01 15.00
CA VAL A 108 -11.03 -4.87 14.08
C VAL A 108 -10.03 -3.77 14.42
N LYS A 109 -9.92 -3.40 15.70
CA LYS A 109 -8.98 -2.36 16.16
C LYS A 109 -7.52 -2.71 15.84
N SER A 110 -7.12 -3.96 16.10
CA SER A 110 -5.78 -4.47 15.78
C SER A 110 -5.50 -4.43 14.28
N THR A 111 -6.48 -4.85 13.48
CA THR A 111 -6.37 -4.86 12.01
C THR A 111 -6.23 -3.46 11.43
N VAL A 112 -7.06 -2.51 11.88
CA VAL A 112 -6.97 -1.10 11.48
C VAL A 112 -5.62 -0.50 11.85
N THR A 113 -5.08 -0.84 13.02
CA THR A 113 -3.74 -0.40 13.45
C THR A 113 -2.67 -0.89 12.47
N ASN A 114 -2.71 -2.16 12.08
CA ASN A 114 -1.75 -2.72 11.13
C ASN A 114 -1.90 -2.12 9.72
N VAL A 115 -3.13 -1.83 9.26
CA VAL A 115 -3.36 -1.13 7.98
C VAL A 115 -2.80 0.30 8.02
N LYS A 116 -2.91 1.01 9.15
CA LYS A 116 -2.28 2.33 9.33
C LYS A 116 -0.75 2.24 9.28
N THR A 117 -0.16 1.24 9.91
CA THR A 117 1.28 0.98 9.83
C THR A 117 1.72 0.71 8.39
N LEU A 118 0.96 -0.11 7.65
CA LEU A 118 1.21 -0.35 6.24
C LEU A 118 1.19 0.95 5.44
N LYS A 119 0.17 1.80 5.62
CA LYS A 119 0.09 3.11 4.97
C LYS A 119 1.31 3.98 5.26
N LYS A 120 1.76 4.02 6.52
CA LYS A 120 2.93 4.80 6.94
C LYS A 120 4.21 4.32 6.28
N VAL A 121 4.41 3.01 6.17
CA VAL A 121 5.56 2.42 5.48
C VAL A 121 5.51 2.70 3.98
N CYS A 122 4.31 2.75 3.41
CA CYS A 122 4.08 2.99 1.99
C CYS A 122 4.06 4.47 1.56
N SER A 123 4.16 5.39 2.52
CA SER A 123 4.37 6.82 2.29
C SER A 123 5.86 7.13 2.29
#